data_AF-E0D4A3-F1
#
_entry.id   AF-E0D4A3-F1
#
_cell.length_a   1.000
_cell.length_b   1.000
_cell.length_c   1.000
_cell.angle_alpha   90.00
_cell.angle_beta   90.00
_cell.angle_gamma   90.00
#
_symmetry.space_group_name_H-M   'P 1'
#
loop_
_entity.id
_entity.type
_entity.pdbx_description
1 polymer ?
#
loop_
_entity_poly.entity_id
_entity_poly.type
_entity_poly.pdbx_seq_one_letter_code
_entity_poly.pdbx_strand_id
1 'polypeptide(L)'
;MMAALLAGIVIAAAGAGDAGIAAIAGTQAAAIQEQRRFSRQNEQEADRIGILNLEKAGYDPRSMPTMFERLGRQYRFDAKPPEFLLTHPVTESRIADTRNRAEQAPQGGIEDTLRYQLIRTRVQLIYEETPGLGAKRFRALLEENPKNDAARYGLAIAQIKGGQLNEARENLKPLLAKAPNEIIYNLAQVDLDITNNRLPDAQSRVDRMLTQYPGNYPLNQV
;
A
#
# COMPACT_ATOMS: atom_id res chain seq x y z
N MET A 1 37.93 -6.67 1.83
CA MET A 1 37.85 -7.53 0.62
C MET A 1 39.17 -7.60 -0.14
N MET A 2 39.72 -6.48 -0.65
CA MET A 2 40.97 -6.47 -1.44
C MET A 2 42.14 -7.23 -0.80
N ALA A 3 42.47 -6.96 0.47
CA ALA A 3 43.58 -7.64 1.16
C ALA A 3 43.38 -9.16 1.33
N ALA A 4 42.13 -9.60 1.53
CA ALA A 4 41.80 -11.01 1.74
C ALA A 4 41.74 -11.80 0.41
N LEU A 5 41.30 -11.15 -0.67
CA LEU A 5 41.39 -11.65 -2.05
C LEU A 5 42.85 -11.81 -2.48
N LEU A 6 43.69 -10.80 -2.21
CA LEU A 6 45.12 -10.84 -2.50
C LEU A 6 45.82 -11.96 -1.72
N ALA A 7 45.50 -12.14 -0.44
CA ALA A 7 46.03 -13.26 0.36
C ALA A 7 45.59 -14.63 -0.19
N GLY A 8 44.33 -14.76 -0.65
CA GLY A 8 43.82 -16.00 -1.27
C GLY A 8 44.52 -16.33 -2.60
N ILE A 9 44.82 -15.32 -3.42
CA ILE A 9 45.57 -15.48 -4.68
C ILE A 9 47.01 -15.91 -4.41
N VAL A 10 47.66 -15.36 -3.39
CA VAL A 10 49.04 -15.72 -3.01
C VAL A 10 49.13 -17.17 -2.51
N ILE A 11 48.15 -17.65 -1.74
CA ILE A 11 48.07 -19.05 -1.26
C ILE A 11 47.80 -20.02 -2.43
N ALA A 12 46.95 -19.63 -3.39
CA ALA A 12 46.69 -20.41 -4.60
C ALA A 12 47.96 -20.56 -5.47
N ALA A 13 48.75 -19.49 -5.60
CA ALA A 13 49.99 -19.46 -6.38
C ALA A 13 51.14 -20.26 -5.73
N ALA A 14 51.09 -20.51 -4.41
CA ALA A 14 52.11 -21.24 -3.66
C ALA A 14 51.99 -22.79 -3.76
N GLY A 15 51.17 -23.30 -4.68
CA GLY A 15 51.03 -24.75 -4.93
C GLY A 15 49.94 -25.45 -4.11
N ALA A 16 49.19 -24.70 -3.29
CA ALA A 16 48.04 -25.20 -2.54
C ALA A 16 46.72 -24.76 -3.21
N GLY A 17 46.49 -25.22 -4.45
CA GLY A 17 45.35 -24.80 -5.29
C GLY A 17 44.00 -24.89 -4.58
N ASP A 18 43.75 -26.00 -3.88
CA ASP A 18 42.51 -26.21 -3.12
C ASP A 18 42.39 -25.25 -1.91
N ALA A 19 43.50 -24.94 -1.23
CA ALA A 19 43.51 -24.01 -0.11
C ALA A 19 43.32 -22.55 -0.55
N GLY A 20 43.86 -22.19 -1.71
CA GLY A 20 43.66 -20.88 -2.34
C GLY A 20 42.22 -20.67 -2.81
N ILE A 21 41.61 -21.67 -3.45
CA ILE A 21 40.19 -21.66 -3.84
C ILE A 21 39.30 -21.58 -2.60
N ALA A 22 39.59 -22.34 -1.55
CA ALA A 22 38.86 -22.28 -0.28
C ALA A 22 38.96 -20.91 0.40
N ALA A 23 40.14 -20.27 0.36
CA ALA A 23 40.32 -18.91 0.88
C ALA A 23 39.52 -17.86 0.07
N ILE A 24 39.51 -17.96 -1.27
CA ILE A 24 38.73 -17.07 -2.13
C ILE A 24 37.22 -17.28 -1.93
N ALA A 25 36.75 -18.53 -1.84
CA ALA A 25 35.36 -18.85 -1.54
C ALA A 25 34.95 -18.35 -0.14
N GLY A 26 35.81 -18.55 0.87
CA GLY A 26 35.59 -18.09 2.24
C GLY A 26 35.51 -16.56 2.35
N THR A 27 36.36 -15.83 1.63
CA THR A 27 36.34 -14.35 1.62
C THR A 27 35.13 -13.78 0.90
N GLN A 28 34.70 -14.39 -0.21
CA GLN A 28 33.44 -14.04 -0.88
C GLN A 28 32.23 -14.34 0.01
N ALA A 29 32.19 -15.51 0.65
CA ALA A 29 31.13 -15.86 1.60
C ALA A 29 31.08 -14.88 2.77
N ALA A 30 32.23 -14.47 3.32
CA ALA A 30 32.30 -13.47 4.38
C ALA A 30 31.80 -12.10 3.93
N ALA A 31 32.14 -11.66 2.70
CA ALA A 31 31.66 -10.40 2.15
C ALA A 31 30.14 -10.38 1.95
N ILE A 32 29.57 -11.46 1.39
CA ILE A 32 28.13 -11.62 1.22
C ILE A 32 27.44 -11.64 2.60
N GLN A 33 28.02 -12.36 3.57
CA GLN A 33 27.48 -12.43 4.92
C GLN A 33 27.45 -11.05 5.60
N GLU A 34 28.50 -10.27 5.42
CA GLU A 34 28.60 -8.92 5.98
C GLU A 34 27.61 -7.96 5.32
N GLN A 35 27.46 -8.00 3.98
CA GLN A 35 26.44 -7.24 3.26
C GLN A 35 25.02 -7.56 3.77
N ARG A 36 24.70 -8.85 3.96
CA ARG A 36 23.41 -9.27 4.53
C ARG A 36 23.24 -8.79 5.98
N ARG A 37 24.31 -8.72 6.76
CA ARG A 37 24.27 -8.22 8.14
C ARG A 37 23.97 -6.72 8.19
N PHE A 38 24.65 -5.92 7.37
CA PHE A 38 24.37 -4.48 7.24
C PHE A 38 22.93 -4.22 6.81
N SER A 39 22.42 -4.98 5.82
CA SER A 39 21.01 -4.91 5.41
C SER A 39 20.06 -5.19 6.58
N ARG A 40 20.31 -6.22 7.40
CA ARG A 40 19.48 -6.49 8.59
C ARG A 40 19.52 -5.38 9.64
N GLN A 41 20.68 -4.75 9.88
CA GLN A 41 20.79 -3.62 10.80
C GLN A 41 20.03 -2.41 10.27
N ASN A 42 20.07 -2.17 8.95
CA ASN A 42 19.30 -1.10 8.32
C ASN A 42 17.80 -1.34 8.45
N GLU A 43 17.31 -2.58 8.26
CA GLU A 43 15.90 -2.91 8.48
C GLU A 43 15.47 -2.64 9.93
N GLN A 44 16.29 -3.04 10.91
CA GLN A 44 15.98 -2.84 12.33
C GLN A 44 15.88 -1.36 12.68
N GLU A 45 16.80 -0.54 12.19
CA GLU A 45 16.75 0.90 12.44
C GLU A 45 15.59 1.56 11.70
N ALA A 46 15.31 1.15 10.45
CA ALA A 46 14.15 1.62 9.69
C ALA A 46 12.84 1.26 10.41
N ASP A 47 12.72 0.03 10.92
CA ASP A 47 11.55 -0.45 11.65
C ASP A 47 11.36 0.35 12.96
N ARG A 48 12.45 0.60 13.69
CA ARG A 48 12.44 1.41 14.91
C ARG A 48 11.96 2.83 14.65
N ILE A 49 12.55 3.51 13.66
CA ILE A 49 12.17 4.88 13.31
C ILE A 49 10.75 4.92 12.73
N GLY A 50 10.35 3.88 11.97
CA GLY A 50 9.02 3.72 11.42
C GLY A 50 7.93 3.71 12.49
N ILE A 51 8.10 2.91 13.55
CA ILE A 51 7.17 2.85 14.69
C ILE A 51 7.03 4.23 15.36
N LEU A 52 8.14 4.91 15.62
CA LEU A 52 8.13 6.24 16.24
C LEU A 52 7.42 7.27 15.35
N ASN A 53 7.58 7.16 14.03
CA ASN A 53 6.91 8.05 13.08
C ASN A 53 5.40 7.77 13.01
N LEU A 54 4.98 6.50 13.06
CA LEU A 54 3.56 6.13 13.13
C LEU A 54 2.90 6.74 14.37
N GLU A 55 3.54 6.57 15.53
CA GLU A 55 3.08 7.15 16.80
C GLU A 55 2.96 8.67 16.71
N LYS A 56 4.02 9.35 16.25
CA LYS A 56 4.04 10.82 16.10
C LYS A 56 2.99 11.34 15.12
N ALA A 57 2.64 10.55 14.12
CA ALA A 57 1.60 10.87 13.14
C ALA A 57 0.18 10.54 13.64
N GLY A 58 0.04 9.95 14.83
CA GLY A 58 -1.25 9.59 15.44
C GLY A 58 -1.85 8.28 14.93
N TYR A 59 -1.08 7.45 14.23
CA TYR A 59 -1.50 6.11 13.82
C TYR A 59 -1.20 5.09 14.92
N ASP A 60 -1.97 4.00 15.00
CA ASP A 60 -1.66 2.91 15.93
C ASP A 60 -0.36 2.20 15.50
N PRO A 61 0.71 2.22 16.31
CA PRO A 61 1.98 1.57 15.97
C PRO A 61 1.86 0.04 15.81
N ARG A 62 0.82 -0.58 16.39
CA ARG A 62 0.51 -2.02 16.25
C ARG A 62 0.07 -2.39 14.83
N SER A 63 -0.27 -1.40 13.99
CA SER A 63 -0.57 -1.61 12.58
C SER A 63 0.64 -2.10 11.79
N MET A 64 1.86 -1.71 12.18
CA MET A 64 3.10 -2.13 11.50
C MET A 64 3.38 -3.63 11.60
N PRO A 65 3.47 -4.25 12.80
CA PRO A 65 3.66 -5.70 12.89
C PRO A 65 2.49 -6.47 12.27
N THR A 66 1.26 -5.94 12.35
CA THR A 66 0.08 -6.54 11.69
C THR A 66 0.24 -6.55 10.16
N MET A 67 0.76 -5.47 9.58
CA MET A 67 1.07 -5.38 8.15
C MET A 67 2.18 -6.37 7.75
N PHE A 68 3.23 -6.49 8.55
CA PHE A 68 4.29 -7.48 8.34
C PHE A 68 3.77 -8.92 8.41
N GLU A 69 2.89 -9.25 9.34
CA GLU A 69 2.27 -10.58 9.38
C GLU A 69 1.38 -10.87 8.18
N ARG A 70 0.67 -9.87 7.66
CA ARG A 70 -0.12 -10.02 6.43
C ARG A 70 0.80 -10.30 5.25
N LEU A 71 1.89 -9.54 5.08
CA LEU A 71 2.89 -9.78 4.04
C LEU A 71 3.55 -11.15 4.17
N GLY A 72 4.01 -11.50 5.37
CA GLY A 72 4.66 -12.78 5.66
C GLY A 72 3.76 -13.97 5.38
N ARG A 73 2.46 -13.87 5.68
CA ARG A 73 1.48 -14.92 5.33
C ARG A 73 1.18 -14.97 3.84
N GLN A 74 1.00 -13.82 3.19
CA GLN A 74 0.61 -13.74 1.79
C GLN A 74 1.70 -14.29 0.86
N TYR A 75 2.97 -13.99 1.14
CA TYR A 75 4.08 -14.34 0.26
C TYR A 75 4.93 -15.52 0.76
N ARG A 76 4.49 -16.23 1.82
CA ARG A 76 5.26 -17.32 2.44
C ARG A 76 5.67 -18.42 1.45
N PHE A 77 4.77 -18.74 0.53
CA PHE A 77 4.91 -19.86 -0.41
C PHE A 77 4.97 -19.40 -1.87
N ASP A 78 5.03 -18.08 -2.10
CA ASP A 78 5.09 -17.54 -3.44
C ASP A 78 6.51 -17.72 -4.00
N ALA A 79 6.62 -18.41 -5.14
CA ALA A 79 7.89 -18.65 -5.81
C ALA A 79 8.58 -17.34 -6.27
N LYS A 80 7.80 -16.28 -6.46
CA LYS A 80 8.27 -14.96 -6.88
C LYS A 80 7.59 -13.88 -6.03
N PRO A 81 8.11 -13.57 -4.83
CA PRO A 81 7.58 -12.48 -4.02
C PRO A 81 7.81 -11.13 -4.72
N PRO A 82 7.09 -10.06 -4.33
CA PRO A 82 7.32 -8.71 -4.80
C PRO A 82 8.78 -8.30 -4.65
N GLU A 83 9.28 -7.51 -5.60
CA GLU A 83 10.68 -7.08 -5.64
C GLU A 83 11.13 -6.40 -4.34
N PHE A 84 10.26 -5.61 -3.73
CA PHE A 84 10.53 -4.98 -2.43
C PHE A 84 10.87 -5.99 -1.32
N LEU A 85 10.28 -7.19 -1.31
CA LEU A 85 10.58 -8.22 -0.31
C LEU A 85 11.92 -8.94 -0.57
N LEU A 86 12.49 -8.80 -1.77
CA LEU A 86 13.82 -9.32 -2.07
C LEU A 86 14.91 -8.45 -1.43
N THR A 87 14.70 -7.14 -1.35
CA THR A 87 15.63 -6.19 -0.70
C THR A 87 15.30 -5.96 0.77
N HIS A 88 14.02 -6.00 1.14
CA HIS A 88 13.51 -5.80 2.50
C HIS A 88 12.71 -7.03 2.97
N PRO A 89 13.36 -8.16 3.26
CA PRO A 89 12.66 -9.38 3.64
C PRO A 89 11.94 -9.22 4.98
N VAL A 90 10.68 -9.64 5.04
CA VAL A 90 9.91 -9.71 6.29
C VAL A 90 10.24 -11.03 6.98
N THR A 91 10.89 -10.96 8.14
CA THR A 91 11.29 -12.13 8.94
C THR A 91 10.50 -12.22 10.24
N GLU A 92 10.42 -13.40 10.83
CA GLU A 92 9.80 -13.59 12.15
C GLU A 92 10.47 -12.75 13.23
N SER A 93 11.80 -12.57 13.16
CA SER A 93 12.54 -11.71 14.08
C SER A 93 12.13 -10.24 13.98
N ARG A 94 11.85 -9.73 12.78
CA ARG A 94 11.35 -8.35 12.58
C ARG A 94 9.94 -8.19 13.11
N ILE A 95 9.06 -9.17 12.85
CA ILE A 95 7.69 -9.17 13.38
C ILE A 95 7.72 -9.15 14.91
N ALA A 96 8.57 -9.97 15.54
CA ALA A 96 8.68 -10.04 16.99
C ALA A 96 9.26 -8.74 17.58
N ASP A 97 10.33 -8.19 17.00
CA ASP A 97 10.93 -6.92 17.46
C ASP A 97 9.96 -5.75 17.32
N THR A 98 9.31 -5.60 16.15
CA THR A 98 8.32 -4.54 15.92
C THR A 98 7.10 -4.68 16.82
N ARG A 99 6.62 -5.90 17.09
CA ARG A 99 5.55 -6.14 18.07
C ARG A 99 5.96 -5.71 19.47
N ASN A 100 7.13 -6.15 19.94
CA ASN A 100 7.61 -5.80 21.27
C ASN A 100 7.75 -4.29 21.48
N ARG A 101 8.11 -3.55 20.42
CA ARG A 101 8.18 -2.09 20.43
C ARG A 101 6.81 -1.44 20.39
N ALA A 102 5.92 -1.90 19.51
CA ALA A 102 4.58 -1.36 19.37
C ALA A 102 3.77 -1.51 20.67
N GLU A 103 3.97 -2.58 21.43
CA GLU A 103 3.30 -2.75 22.74
C GLU A 103 3.81 -1.81 23.84
N GLN A 104 4.98 -1.19 23.66
CA GLN A 104 5.47 -0.15 24.57
C GLN A 104 4.89 1.23 24.25
N ALA A 105 4.32 1.40 23.05
CA ALA A 105 3.68 2.65 22.66
C ALA A 105 2.31 2.80 23.33
N PRO A 106 1.83 4.04 23.55
CA PRO A 106 0.48 4.30 24.03
C PRO A 106 -0.56 3.48 23.25
N GLN A 107 -1.61 3.04 23.95
CA GLN A 107 -2.72 2.36 23.29
C GLN A 107 -3.56 3.34 22.48
N GLY A 108 -4.12 2.86 21.38
CA GLY A 108 -4.96 3.62 20.46
C GLY A 108 -4.18 4.20 19.28
N GLY A 109 -4.83 5.12 18.57
CA GLY A 109 -4.36 5.66 17.31
C GLY A 109 -5.35 5.35 16.18
N ILE A 110 -5.10 5.98 15.04
CA ILE A 110 -5.91 5.75 13.84
C ILE A 110 -5.39 4.49 13.16
N GLU A 111 -6.27 3.51 12.91
CA GLU A 111 -5.94 2.35 12.06
C GLU A 111 -6.35 2.63 10.62
N ASP A 112 -7.63 2.91 10.40
CA ASP A 112 -8.20 3.17 9.08
C ASP A 112 -9.07 4.43 9.11
N THR A 113 -8.99 5.22 8.04
CA THR A 113 -9.90 6.34 7.80
C THR A 113 -10.86 6.01 6.68
N LEU A 114 -12.07 6.60 6.70
CA LEU A 114 -13.00 6.49 5.58
C LEU A 114 -12.32 6.93 4.28
N ARG A 115 -11.57 8.03 4.30
CA ARG A 115 -10.82 8.55 3.15
C ARG A 115 -9.84 7.51 2.57
N TYR A 116 -9.10 6.80 3.43
CA TYR A 116 -8.24 5.69 3.00
C TYR A 116 -9.05 4.60 2.28
N GLN A 117 -10.17 4.17 2.86
CA GLN A 117 -11.03 3.14 2.26
C GLN A 117 -11.58 3.58 0.90
N LEU A 118 -12.03 4.84 0.77
CA LEU A 118 -12.52 5.38 -0.50
C LEU A 118 -11.45 5.38 -1.61
N ILE A 119 -10.24 5.82 -1.27
CA ILE A 119 -9.11 5.80 -2.23
C ILE A 119 -8.71 4.38 -2.57
N ARG A 120 -8.61 3.49 -1.58
CA ARG A 120 -8.32 2.06 -1.78
C ARG A 120 -9.32 1.43 -2.74
N THR A 121 -10.62 1.67 -2.53
CA THR A 121 -11.70 1.21 -3.41
C THR A 121 -11.54 1.75 -4.84
N ARG A 122 -11.20 3.04 -4.99
CA ARG A 122 -10.99 3.64 -6.31
C ARG A 122 -9.81 2.99 -7.03
N VAL A 123 -8.67 2.82 -6.35
CA VAL A 123 -7.48 2.15 -6.89
C VAL A 123 -7.80 0.71 -7.28
N GLN A 124 -8.48 -0.05 -6.42
CA GLN A 124 -8.89 -1.42 -6.73
C GLN A 124 -9.72 -1.50 -8.01
N LEU A 125 -10.65 -0.55 -8.22
CA LEU A 125 -11.49 -0.50 -9.41
C LEU A 125 -10.77 0.02 -10.66
N ILE A 126 -9.66 0.74 -10.53
CA ILE A 126 -8.83 1.13 -11.69
C ILE A 126 -8.26 -0.12 -12.37
N TYR A 127 -7.81 -1.09 -11.56
CA TYR A 127 -7.20 -2.33 -12.05
C TYR A 127 -8.19 -3.51 -12.16
N GLU A 128 -9.47 -3.28 -11.90
CA GLU A 128 -10.51 -4.30 -12.08
C GLU A 128 -10.92 -4.35 -13.56
N GLU A 129 -10.58 -5.45 -14.23
CA GLU A 129 -10.87 -5.63 -15.67
C GLU A 129 -12.37 -5.81 -15.96
N THR A 130 -13.12 -6.38 -15.00
CA THR A 130 -14.54 -6.69 -15.16
C THR A 130 -15.40 -5.84 -14.21
N PRO A 131 -16.03 -4.75 -14.68
CA PRO A 131 -16.86 -3.88 -13.84
C PRO A 131 -17.98 -4.64 -13.11
N GLY A 132 -18.57 -5.66 -13.74
CA GLY A 132 -19.60 -6.49 -13.14
C GLY A 132 -19.14 -7.26 -11.90
N LEU A 133 -17.87 -7.69 -11.86
CA LEU A 133 -17.29 -8.37 -10.70
C LEU A 133 -17.12 -7.39 -9.53
N GLY A 134 -16.62 -6.19 -9.81
CA GLY A 134 -16.54 -5.10 -8.84
C GLY A 134 -17.90 -4.75 -8.24
N ALA A 135 -18.92 -4.58 -9.08
CA ALA A 135 -20.28 -4.27 -8.62
C ALA A 135 -20.88 -5.40 -7.78
N LYS A 136 -20.66 -6.67 -8.15
CA LYS A 136 -21.09 -7.83 -7.35
C LYS A 136 -20.44 -7.84 -5.97
N ARG A 137 -19.11 -7.63 -5.89
CA ARG A 137 -18.36 -7.56 -4.63
C ARG A 137 -18.92 -6.50 -3.69
N PHE A 138 -19.12 -5.28 -4.19
CA PHE A 138 -19.60 -4.18 -3.35
C PHE A 138 -21.07 -4.33 -2.95
N ARG A 139 -21.91 -4.97 -3.77
CA ARG A 139 -23.27 -5.37 -3.36
C ARG A 139 -23.26 -6.33 -2.18
N ALA A 140 -22.43 -7.39 -2.23
CA ALA A 140 -22.32 -8.33 -1.11
C ALA A 140 -21.88 -7.64 0.20
N LEU A 141 -20.93 -6.69 0.12
CA LEU A 141 -20.51 -5.90 1.29
C LEU A 141 -21.63 -5.01 1.86
N LEU A 142 -22.54 -4.52 1.00
CA LEU A 142 -23.70 -3.74 1.42
C LEU A 142 -24.86 -4.60 1.94
N GLU A 143 -24.97 -5.85 1.48
CA GLU A 143 -25.91 -6.82 2.06
C GLU A 143 -25.51 -7.16 3.50
N GLU A 144 -24.21 -7.34 3.76
CA GLU A 144 -23.69 -7.56 5.11
C GLU A 144 -23.76 -6.29 5.97
N ASN A 145 -23.38 -5.14 5.42
CA ASN A 145 -23.43 -3.86 6.12
C ASN A 145 -23.98 -2.73 5.23
N PRO A 146 -25.29 -2.46 5.28
CA PRO A 146 -25.92 -1.42 4.46
C PRO A 146 -25.42 0.01 4.73
N LYS A 147 -24.78 0.23 5.89
CA LYS A 147 -24.22 1.53 6.32
C LYS A 147 -22.76 1.71 5.91
N ASN A 148 -22.18 0.77 5.16
CA ASN A 148 -20.80 0.86 4.71
C ASN A 148 -20.65 1.86 3.54
N ASP A 149 -20.28 3.10 3.86
CA ASP A 149 -20.12 4.18 2.88
C ASP A 149 -19.03 3.87 1.83
N ALA A 150 -17.95 3.19 2.21
CA ALA A 150 -16.90 2.81 1.26
C ALA A 150 -17.37 1.76 0.27
N ALA A 151 -18.16 0.79 0.73
CA ALA A 151 -18.79 -0.19 -0.17
C ALA A 151 -19.82 0.46 -1.09
N ARG A 152 -20.63 1.40 -0.57
CA ARG A 152 -21.60 2.16 -1.37
C ARG A 152 -20.92 3.00 -2.45
N TYR A 153 -19.83 3.66 -2.08
CA TYR A 153 -18.99 4.40 -3.03
C TYR A 153 -18.39 3.47 -4.09
N GLY A 154 -17.83 2.32 -3.69
CA GLY A 154 -17.28 1.34 -4.62
C GLY A 154 -18.31 0.78 -5.59
N LEU A 155 -19.53 0.52 -5.11
CA LEU A 155 -20.63 0.09 -5.97
C LEU A 155 -20.95 1.17 -7.02
N ALA A 156 -21.04 2.44 -6.62
CA ALA A 156 -21.29 3.52 -7.55
C ALA A 156 -20.20 3.64 -8.63
N ILE A 157 -18.92 3.60 -8.25
CA ILE A 157 -17.81 3.65 -9.23
C ILE A 157 -17.85 2.45 -10.19
N ALA A 158 -18.13 1.25 -9.69
CA ALA A 158 -18.26 0.06 -10.52
C ALA A 158 -19.45 0.17 -11.50
N GLN A 159 -20.57 0.76 -11.06
CA GLN A 159 -21.74 1.01 -11.89
C GLN A 159 -21.50 2.07 -12.95
N ILE A 160 -20.77 3.16 -12.65
CA ILE A 160 -20.33 4.15 -13.64
C ILE A 160 -19.53 3.45 -14.74
N LYS A 161 -18.51 2.67 -14.34
CA LYS A 161 -17.68 1.89 -15.28
C LYS A 161 -18.48 0.87 -16.09
N GLY A 162 -19.54 0.30 -15.51
CA GLY A 162 -20.42 -0.67 -16.15
C GLY A 162 -21.54 -0.05 -17.00
N GLY A 163 -21.73 1.27 -16.98
CA GLY A 163 -22.82 1.97 -17.67
C GLY A 163 -24.18 1.96 -16.94
N GLN A 164 -24.24 1.48 -15.69
CA GLN A 164 -25.45 1.54 -14.84
C GLN A 164 -25.58 2.92 -14.17
N LEU A 165 -25.76 3.96 -14.99
CA LEU A 165 -25.60 5.36 -14.56
C LEU A 165 -26.72 5.83 -13.62
N ASN A 166 -27.93 5.29 -13.75
CA ASN A 166 -29.04 5.65 -12.86
C ASN A 166 -28.84 5.06 -11.47
N GLU A 167 -28.44 3.80 -11.39
CA GLU A 167 -28.16 3.11 -10.14
C GLU A 167 -26.92 3.70 -9.44
N ALA A 168 -25.90 4.08 -10.21
CA ALA A 168 -24.74 4.80 -9.68
C ALA A 168 -25.16 6.12 -9.01
N ARG A 169 -26.06 6.87 -9.66
CA ARG A 169 -26.60 8.13 -9.11
C ARG A 169 -27.31 7.91 -7.78
N GLU A 170 -28.16 6.89 -7.69
CA GLU A 170 -28.88 6.55 -6.46
C GLU A 170 -27.92 6.13 -5.34
N ASN A 171 -26.81 5.46 -5.66
CA ASN A 171 -25.79 5.11 -4.65
C ASN A 171 -24.94 6.30 -4.20
N LEU A 172 -24.64 7.27 -5.07
CA LEU A 172 -23.90 8.49 -4.70
C LEU A 172 -24.73 9.49 -3.92
N LYS A 173 -26.03 9.59 -4.19
CA LYS A 173 -26.95 10.55 -3.56
C LYS A 173 -26.85 10.58 -2.01
N PRO A 174 -26.96 9.46 -1.27
CA PRO A 174 -26.85 9.49 0.19
C PRO A 174 -25.44 9.86 0.67
N LEU A 175 -24.38 9.54 -0.08
CA LEU A 175 -23.01 9.89 0.28
C LEU A 175 -22.78 11.40 0.17
N LEU A 176 -23.24 12.01 -0.92
CA LEU A 176 -23.19 13.45 -1.13
C LEU A 176 -24.10 14.22 -0.16
N ALA A 177 -25.24 13.65 0.22
CA ALA A 177 -26.09 14.25 1.25
C ALA A 177 -25.40 14.25 2.63
N LYS A 178 -24.70 13.17 2.96
CA LYS A 178 -23.97 13.02 4.22
C LYS A 178 -22.73 13.91 4.30
N ALA A 179 -21.98 14.03 3.21
CA ALA A 179 -20.74 14.81 3.13
C ALA A 179 -20.69 15.62 1.82
N PRO A 180 -21.41 16.76 1.74
CA PRO A 180 -21.59 17.50 0.48
C PRO A 180 -20.30 18.09 -0.09
N ASN A 181 -19.32 18.37 0.77
CA ASN A 181 -18.02 18.92 0.38
C ASN A 181 -16.92 17.83 0.29
N GLU A 182 -17.23 16.55 0.53
CA GLU A 182 -16.22 15.49 0.37
C GLU A 182 -15.81 15.39 -1.10
N ILE A 183 -14.52 15.64 -1.35
CA ILE A 183 -13.99 15.75 -2.70
C ILE A 183 -14.06 14.43 -3.45
N ILE A 184 -13.87 13.30 -2.78
CA ILE A 184 -13.87 11.99 -3.43
C ILE A 184 -15.26 11.65 -3.97
N TYR A 185 -16.33 11.99 -3.24
CA TYR A 185 -17.70 11.81 -3.69
C TYR A 185 -18.06 12.76 -4.82
N ASN A 186 -17.61 14.01 -4.75
CA ASN A 186 -17.85 14.98 -5.81
C ASN A 186 -17.14 14.61 -7.10
N LEU A 187 -15.89 14.12 -7.05
CA LEU A 187 -15.18 13.61 -8.22
C LEU A 187 -15.90 12.42 -8.85
N ALA A 188 -16.43 11.49 -8.05
CA ALA A 188 -17.25 10.39 -8.58
C ALA A 188 -18.53 10.86 -9.26
N GLN A 189 -19.16 11.94 -8.75
CA GLN A 189 -20.33 12.54 -9.39
C GLN A 189 -19.95 13.25 -10.70
N VAL A 190 -18.80 13.91 -10.75
CA VAL A 190 -18.24 14.47 -11.99
C VAL A 190 -18.01 13.35 -13.01
N ASP A 191 -17.38 12.24 -12.63
CA ASP A 191 -17.18 11.08 -13.50
C ASP A 191 -18.51 10.52 -14.04
N LEU A 192 -19.52 10.43 -13.17
CA LEU A 192 -20.87 10.01 -13.53
C LEU A 192 -21.52 10.97 -14.55
N ASP A 193 -21.42 12.28 -14.30
CA ASP A 193 -22.04 13.30 -15.16
C ASP A 193 -21.35 13.34 -16.53
N ILE A 194 -20.02 13.20 -16.59
CA ILE A 194 -19.25 13.07 -17.84
C ILE A 194 -19.66 11.81 -18.60
N THR A 195 -19.71 10.66 -17.92
CA THR A 195 -20.11 9.38 -18.54
C THR A 195 -21.55 9.43 -19.07
N ASN A 196 -22.42 10.21 -18.42
CA ASN A 196 -23.80 10.42 -18.82
C ASN A 196 -24.01 11.59 -19.81
N ASN A 197 -22.92 12.14 -20.38
CA ASN A 197 -22.93 13.29 -21.30
C ASN A 197 -23.61 14.55 -20.75
N ARG A 198 -23.61 14.74 -19.42
CA ARG A 198 -24.12 15.92 -18.70
C ARG A 198 -22.98 16.88 -18.41
N LEU A 199 -22.25 17.27 -19.45
CA LEU A 199 -21.04 18.11 -19.33
C LEU A 199 -21.29 19.46 -18.61
N PRO A 200 -22.42 20.16 -18.81
CA PRO A 200 -22.69 21.40 -18.07
C PRO A 200 -22.80 21.20 -16.55
N ASP A 201 -23.39 20.08 -16.12
CA ASP A 201 -23.52 19.75 -14.70
C ASP A 201 -22.17 19.37 -14.07
N ALA A 202 -21.35 18.63 -14.83
CA ALA A 202 -19.98 18.30 -14.45
C ALA A 202 -19.13 19.57 -14.28
N GLN A 203 -19.15 20.48 -15.27
CA GLN A 203 -18.42 21.74 -15.22
C GLN A 203 -18.84 22.60 -14.03
N SER A 204 -20.15 22.81 -13.85
CA SER A 204 -20.69 23.59 -12.73
C SER A 204 -20.24 23.04 -11.37
N ARG A 205 -20.18 21.71 -11.24
CA ARG A 205 -19.66 21.06 -10.03
C ARG A 205 -18.16 21.27 -9.87
N VAL A 206 -17.36 21.12 -10.93
CA VAL A 206 -15.91 21.36 -10.90
C VAL A 206 -15.61 22.80 -10.49
N ASP A 207 -16.25 23.78 -11.13
CA ASP A 207 -16.07 25.21 -10.83
C ASP A 207 -16.35 25.49 -9.35
N ARG A 208 -17.49 24.99 -8.84
CA ARG A 208 -17.83 25.09 -7.41
C ARG A 208 -16.78 24.44 -6.53
N MET A 209 -16.28 23.25 -6.88
CA MET A 209 -15.28 22.54 -6.06
C MET A 209 -13.92 23.23 -6.10
N LEU A 210 -13.53 23.85 -7.22
CA LEU A 210 -12.29 24.63 -7.32
C LEU A 210 -12.29 25.87 -6.41
N THR A 211 -13.46 26.46 -6.15
CA THR A 211 -13.55 27.55 -5.15
C THR A 211 -13.21 27.08 -3.73
N GLN A 212 -13.53 25.83 -3.39
CA GLN A 212 -13.28 25.26 -2.06
C GLN A 212 -11.90 24.61 -1.94
N TYR A 213 -11.38 24.07 -3.05
CA TYR A 213 -10.10 23.36 -3.12
C TYR A 213 -9.19 23.94 -4.22
N PRO A 214 -8.79 25.21 -4.11
CA PRO A 214 -7.94 25.86 -5.11
C PRO A 214 -6.56 25.18 -5.11
N GLY A 215 -6.25 24.43 -6.18
CA GLY A 215 -5.01 23.65 -6.29
C GLY A 215 -5.18 22.13 -6.17
N ASN A 216 -6.42 21.63 -6.08
CA ASN A 216 -6.63 20.20 -6.20
C ASN A 216 -6.33 19.70 -7.62
N TYR A 217 -5.28 18.88 -7.76
CA TYR A 217 -4.83 18.38 -9.06
C TYR A 217 -5.93 17.63 -9.84
N PRO A 218 -6.65 16.64 -9.27
CA PRO A 218 -7.73 15.96 -10.00
C PRO A 218 -8.78 16.89 -10.60
N LEU A 219 -9.22 17.92 -9.88
CA LEU A 219 -10.23 18.87 -10.38
C LEU A 219 -9.73 19.73 -11.55
N ASN A 220 -8.42 19.94 -11.68
CA ASN A 220 -7.81 20.69 -12.78
C ASN A 220 -7.57 19.84 -14.04
N GLN A 221 -7.80 18.53 -13.98
CA GLN A 221 -7.58 17.59 -15.10
C GLN A 221 -8.87 17.19 -15.81
N VAL A 222 -10.03 17.55 -15.23
CA VAL A 222 -11.36 17.30 -15.78
C VAL A 222 -11.70 18.39 -16.78
#